data_AF-A0A925D5J1-F1
#
_entry.id   AF-A0A925D5J1-F1
#
_cell.length_a   1.000
_cell.length_b   1.000
_cell.length_c   1.000
_cell.angle_alpha   90.00
_cell.angle_beta   90.00
_cell.angle_gamma   90.00
#
_symmetry.space_group_name_H-M   'P 1'
#
loop_
_entity.id
_entity.type
_entity.pdbx_description
1 polymer ?
#
loop_
_entity_poly.entity_id
_entity_poly.type
_entity_poly.pdbx_seq_one_letter_code
_entity_poly.pdbx_strand_id
1 'polypeptide(L)'
;MSAARAITISEQLIQRIVPDVAGVPLHVVQPKVMVGSVLAGFVHDRLCPIMRPELEAAGQWRGEGWTIAADIDHIFARDIPDSTAERLAVGLILHEAAHLLVSAAAPPADKPAPNSEPADDIAAFVAESQRALSDESPARIPAAFWGHGDRFTRVCCHLYFRYISGGNYRLYPKDLIFGNAYPTLDLLSDPGKYAWLLWDELGANRYCAFREIVPATLPEAFALQWQADASRVFDSALAARAAA
;
A
#
# COMPACT_ATOMS: atom_id res chain seq x y z
N MET A 1 19.80 5.48 -9.59
CA MET A 1 19.07 4.28 -10.09
C MET A 1 17.81 4.77 -10.81
N SER A 2 17.32 4.13 -11.89
CA SER A 2 16.11 4.61 -12.59
C SER A 2 14.80 4.03 -12.02
N ALA A 3 13.67 4.71 -12.24
CA ALA A 3 12.33 4.24 -11.88
C ALA A 3 12.02 2.85 -12.45
N ALA A 4 12.36 2.61 -13.73
CA ALA A 4 12.20 1.30 -14.38
C ALA A 4 12.93 0.17 -13.64
N ARG A 5 14.11 0.46 -13.07
CA ARG A 5 14.85 -0.51 -12.27
C ARG A 5 14.21 -0.72 -10.89
N ALA A 6 13.68 0.33 -10.26
CA ALA A 6 12.93 0.19 -9.00
C ALA A 6 11.68 -0.69 -9.18
N ILE A 7 10.94 -0.51 -10.28
CA ILE A 7 9.79 -1.35 -10.66
C ILE A 7 10.21 -2.81 -10.76
N THR A 8 11.22 -3.10 -11.60
CA THR A 8 11.66 -4.48 -11.86
C THR A 8 12.13 -5.18 -10.59
N ILE A 9 12.90 -4.48 -9.75
CA ILE A 9 13.40 -5.03 -8.49
C ILE A 9 12.24 -5.35 -7.55
N SER A 10 11.26 -4.44 -7.43
CA SER A 10 10.12 -4.62 -6.55
C SER A 10 9.21 -5.75 -7.00
N GLU A 11 8.97 -5.91 -8.30
CA GLU A 11 8.22 -7.06 -8.83
C GLU A 11 8.91 -8.38 -8.49
N GLN A 12 10.19 -8.52 -8.83
CA GLN A 12 10.97 -9.74 -8.55
C GLN A 12 11.05 -10.04 -7.06
N LEU A 13 11.16 -8.99 -6.25
CA LEU A 13 11.17 -9.09 -4.81
C LEU A 13 9.84 -9.61 -4.28
N ILE A 14 8.71 -9.00 -4.66
CA ILE A 14 7.39 -9.43 -4.19
C ILE A 14 7.15 -10.90 -4.55
N GLN A 15 7.46 -11.29 -5.80
CA GLN A 15 7.40 -12.68 -6.25
C GLN A 15 8.22 -13.65 -5.38
N ARG A 16 9.31 -13.18 -4.78
CA ARG A 16 10.18 -13.98 -3.91
C ARG A 16 9.70 -14.02 -2.46
N ILE A 17 9.13 -12.94 -1.93
CA ILE A 17 8.80 -12.83 -0.48
C ILE A 17 7.32 -13.09 -0.16
N VAL A 18 6.46 -13.15 -1.17
CA VAL A 18 5.02 -13.33 -1.04
C VAL A 18 4.60 -14.64 -1.70
N PRO A 19 4.43 -15.74 -0.92
CA PRO A 19 4.01 -17.03 -1.47
C PRO A 19 2.69 -16.97 -2.24
N ASP A 20 1.77 -16.09 -1.83
CA ASP A 20 0.44 -15.95 -2.43
C ASP A 20 0.47 -15.46 -3.88
N VAL A 21 1.57 -14.83 -4.33
CA VAL A 21 1.72 -14.37 -5.73
C VAL A 21 2.57 -15.31 -6.58
N ALA A 22 3.04 -16.43 -6.04
CA ALA A 22 3.90 -17.35 -6.77
C ALA A 22 3.22 -17.83 -8.05
N GLY A 23 3.80 -17.50 -9.20
CA GLY A 23 3.28 -17.87 -10.51
C GLY A 23 2.14 -16.99 -11.03
N VAL A 24 1.73 -15.96 -10.27
CA VAL A 24 0.76 -14.95 -10.70
C VAL A 24 1.53 -13.71 -11.16
N PRO A 25 1.34 -13.21 -12.40
CA PRO A 25 1.94 -11.96 -12.84
C PRO A 25 1.66 -10.81 -11.87
N LEU A 26 2.69 -10.03 -11.55
CA LEU A 26 2.54 -8.76 -10.86
C LEU A 26 3.05 -7.66 -11.78
N HIS A 27 2.19 -6.70 -12.11
CA HIS A 27 2.52 -5.54 -12.92
C HIS A 27 2.61 -4.30 -12.03
N VAL A 28 3.75 -3.64 -12.00
CA VAL A 28 3.85 -2.29 -11.42
C VAL A 28 3.86 -1.29 -12.57
N VAL A 29 2.83 -0.45 -12.62
CA VAL A 29 2.58 0.52 -13.68
C VAL A 29 2.62 1.94 -13.14
N GLN A 30 2.87 2.89 -14.03
CA GLN A 30 2.77 4.31 -13.73
C GLN A 30 1.76 4.94 -14.69
N PRO A 31 0.46 4.90 -14.37
CA PRO A 31 -0.56 5.47 -15.23
C PRO A 31 -0.31 6.97 -15.38
N LYS A 32 -0.41 7.49 -16.61
CA LYS A 32 -0.22 8.93 -16.88
C LYS A 32 -1.12 9.83 -16.04
N VAL A 33 -2.32 9.34 -15.71
CA VAL A 33 -3.32 10.06 -14.92
C VAL A 33 -2.89 10.27 -13.46
N MET A 34 -1.91 9.50 -12.97
CA MET A 34 -1.36 9.66 -11.62
C MET A 34 -0.28 10.72 -11.51
N VAL A 35 0.34 11.11 -12.63
CA VAL A 35 1.49 12.01 -12.61
C VAL A 35 1.12 13.34 -11.95
N GLY A 36 1.70 13.60 -10.78
CA GLY A 36 1.42 14.82 -10.00
C GLY A 36 0.11 14.78 -9.21
N SER A 37 -0.53 13.62 -9.08
CA SER A 37 -1.64 13.42 -8.15
C SER A 37 -1.15 13.37 -6.71
N VAL A 38 -2.04 13.60 -5.74
CA VAL A 38 -1.71 13.41 -4.31
C VAL A 38 -1.51 11.95 -3.92
N LEU A 39 -1.93 11.01 -4.77
CA LEU A 39 -1.72 9.59 -4.56
C LEU A 39 -0.34 9.19 -5.08
N ALA A 40 0.54 8.77 -4.17
CA ALA A 40 1.80 8.17 -4.57
C ALA A 40 1.61 6.77 -5.19
N GLY A 41 0.58 6.05 -4.74
CA GLY A 41 0.24 4.70 -5.20
C GLY A 41 -1.24 4.41 -4.98
N PHE A 42 -1.76 3.41 -5.70
CA PHE A 42 -3.01 2.75 -5.36
C PHE A 42 -3.09 1.36 -5.99
N VAL A 43 -4.03 0.56 -5.47
CA VAL A 43 -4.42 -0.73 -6.05
C VAL A 43 -5.93 -0.79 -6.18
N HIS A 44 -6.38 -1.49 -7.22
CA HIS A 44 -7.80 -1.73 -7.45
C HIS A 44 -7.96 -3.08 -8.15
N ASP A 45 -9.03 -3.81 -7.88
CA ASP A 45 -9.23 -5.15 -8.43
C ASP A 45 -9.45 -5.15 -9.96
N ARG A 46 -10.05 -4.08 -10.49
CA ARG A 46 -10.16 -3.82 -11.93
C ARG A 46 -8.90 -3.24 -12.57
N LEU A 47 -7.86 -2.92 -11.81
CA LEU A 47 -6.69 -2.21 -12.34
C LEU A 47 -5.96 -3.04 -13.42
N CYS A 48 -5.84 -4.36 -13.24
CA CYS A 48 -5.17 -5.21 -14.22
C CYS A 48 -5.92 -5.23 -15.58
N PRO A 49 -7.24 -5.51 -15.64
CA PRO A 49 -8.02 -5.36 -16.87
C PRO A 49 -7.94 -3.96 -17.50
N ILE A 50 -7.96 -2.89 -16.69
CA ILE A 50 -7.91 -1.51 -17.19
C ILE A 50 -6.54 -1.22 -17.84
N MET A 51 -5.45 -1.65 -17.21
CA MET A 51 -4.08 -1.36 -17.65
C MET A 51 -3.58 -2.32 -18.74
N ARG A 52 -4.31 -3.41 -19.01
CA ARG A 52 -3.92 -4.42 -20.00
C ARG A 52 -3.62 -3.85 -21.39
N PRO A 53 -4.45 -2.98 -22.01
CA PRO A 53 -4.14 -2.46 -23.34
C PRO A 53 -2.81 -1.68 -23.39
N GLU A 54 -2.50 -0.91 -22.34
CA GLU A 54 -1.24 -0.17 -22.23
C GLU A 54 -0.06 -1.13 -22.06
N LEU A 55 -0.20 -2.15 -21.19
CA LEU A 55 0.81 -3.19 -20.99
C LEU A 55 1.08 -4.02 -22.25
N GLU A 56 0.04 -4.36 -23.02
CA GLU A 56 0.17 -5.07 -24.30
C GLU A 56 0.87 -4.20 -25.35
N ALA A 57 0.48 -2.93 -25.48
CA ALA A 57 1.12 -1.98 -26.41
C ALA A 57 2.61 -1.75 -26.08
N ALA A 58 2.98 -1.79 -24.80
CA ALA A 58 4.37 -1.68 -24.35
C ALA A 58 5.16 -3.00 -24.41
N GLY A 59 4.52 -4.14 -24.76
CA GLY A 59 5.15 -5.46 -24.73
C GLY A 59 5.49 -5.95 -23.31
N GLN A 60 4.81 -5.41 -22.29
CA GLN A 60 5.03 -5.70 -20.87
C GLN A 60 3.96 -6.62 -20.28
N TRP A 61 2.88 -6.90 -21.02
CA TRP A 61 1.85 -7.83 -20.60
C TRP A 61 2.39 -9.26 -20.45
N ARG A 62 2.17 -9.84 -19.28
CA ARG A 62 2.61 -11.21 -18.91
C ARG A 62 1.44 -12.13 -18.52
N GLY A 63 0.20 -11.72 -18.84
CA GLY A 63 -1.01 -12.41 -18.43
C GLY A 63 -1.74 -11.74 -17.27
N GLU A 64 -2.92 -12.27 -16.98
CA GLU A 64 -3.81 -11.80 -15.91
C GLU A 64 -3.13 -11.94 -14.55
N GLY A 65 -3.26 -10.93 -13.70
CA GLY A 65 -2.60 -10.95 -12.40
C GLY A 65 -2.87 -9.71 -11.57
N TRP A 66 -1.93 -9.40 -10.69
CA TRP A 66 -2.03 -8.25 -9.81
C TRP A 66 -1.46 -7.02 -10.49
N THR A 67 -2.01 -5.85 -10.20
CA THR A 67 -1.47 -4.59 -10.71
C THR A 67 -1.40 -3.57 -9.60
N ILE A 68 -0.27 -2.89 -9.52
CA ILE A 68 0.00 -1.77 -8.62
C ILE A 68 0.24 -0.55 -9.49
N ALA A 69 -0.51 0.52 -9.24
CA ALA A 69 -0.25 1.81 -9.85
C ALA A 69 0.59 2.65 -8.88
N ALA A 70 1.73 3.18 -9.33
CA ALA A 70 2.66 3.94 -8.49
C ALA A 70 3.33 5.08 -9.29
N ASP A 71 3.30 6.30 -8.76
CA ASP A 71 4.01 7.46 -9.30
C ASP A 71 5.47 7.48 -8.81
N ILE A 72 6.27 6.56 -9.34
CA ILE A 72 7.67 6.37 -8.94
C ILE A 72 8.54 7.51 -9.46
N ASP A 73 8.25 8.03 -10.67
CA ASP A 73 8.98 9.18 -11.19
C ASP A 73 8.83 10.40 -10.28
N HIS A 74 7.66 10.63 -9.68
CA HIS A 74 7.49 11.70 -8.69
C HIS A 74 8.43 11.52 -7.49
N ILE A 75 8.65 10.28 -7.00
CA ILE A 75 9.60 10.01 -5.91
C ILE A 75 11.04 10.37 -6.33
N PHE A 76 11.45 10.00 -7.55
CA PHE A 76 12.80 10.27 -8.06
C PHE A 76 13.01 11.72 -8.50
N ALA A 77 11.94 12.48 -8.76
CA ALA A 77 12.00 13.90 -9.07
C ALA A 77 12.22 14.78 -7.84
N ARG A 78 12.11 14.23 -6.62
CA ARG A 78 12.34 14.97 -5.37
C ARG A 78 13.83 15.24 -5.18
N ASP A 79 14.16 16.38 -4.56
CA ASP A 79 15.53 16.74 -4.17
C ASP A 79 15.99 15.92 -2.95
N ILE A 80 16.13 14.61 -3.13
CA ILE A 80 16.58 13.65 -2.13
C ILE A 80 17.64 12.72 -2.75
N PRO A 81 18.53 12.12 -1.94
CA PRO A 81 19.50 11.17 -2.47
C PRO A 81 18.84 10.00 -3.20
N ASP A 82 19.40 9.57 -4.33
CA ASP A 82 18.96 8.39 -5.10
C ASP A 82 18.67 7.16 -4.24
N SER A 83 19.54 6.89 -3.26
CA SER A 83 19.37 5.76 -2.35
C SER A 83 18.14 5.88 -1.47
N THR A 84 17.72 7.10 -1.13
CA THR A 84 16.49 7.38 -0.39
C THR A 84 15.28 7.26 -1.29
N ALA A 85 15.33 7.81 -2.51
CA ALA A 85 14.28 7.64 -3.50
C ALA A 85 14.02 6.15 -3.81
N GLU A 86 15.08 5.36 -3.96
CA GLU A 86 15.01 3.90 -4.11
C GLU A 86 14.25 3.22 -2.96
N ARG A 87 14.60 3.56 -1.71
CA ARG A 87 13.93 2.98 -0.53
C ARG A 87 12.45 3.36 -0.47
N LEU A 88 12.13 4.63 -0.76
CA LEU A 88 10.75 5.10 -0.77
C LEU A 88 9.93 4.44 -1.88
N ALA A 89 10.50 4.25 -3.08
CA ALA A 89 9.84 3.56 -4.17
C ALA A 89 9.56 2.09 -3.81
N VAL A 90 10.53 1.37 -3.23
CA VAL A 90 10.32 -0.01 -2.76
C VAL A 90 9.28 -0.05 -1.64
N GLY A 91 9.37 0.86 -0.67
CA GLY A 91 8.44 0.95 0.44
C GLY A 91 7.01 1.24 0.02
N LEU A 92 6.81 2.15 -0.95
CA LEU A 92 5.52 2.39 -1.60
C LEU A 92 4.97 1.13 -2.25
N ILE A 93 5.79 0.40 -3.01
CA ILE A 93 5.32 -0.80 -3.70
C ILE A 93 4.95 -1.91 -2.70
N LEU A 94 5.69 -2.04 -1.59
CA LEU A 94 5.32 -2.95 -0.50
C LEU A 94 4.02 -2.51 0.20
N HIS A 95 3.81 -1.21 0.37
CA HIS A 95 2.57 -0.65 0.90
C HIS A 95 1.37 -1.02 0.02
N GLU A 96 1.48 -0.79 -1.29
CA GLU A 96 0.40 -1.14 -2.22
C GLU A 96 0.17 -2.66 -2.31
N ALA A 97 1.24 -3.46 -2.25
CA ALA A 97 1.12 -4.91 -2.17
C ALA A 97 0.37 -5.37 -0.91
N ALA A 98 0.51 -4.67 0.22
CA ALA A 98 -0.25 -4.97 1.42
C ALA A 98 -1.76 -4.80 1.22
N HIS A 99 -2.19 -3.75 0.52
CA HIS A 99 -3.61 -3.57 0.17
C HIS A 99 -4.14 -4.73 -0.68
N LEU A 100 -3.38 -5.18 -1.69
CA LEU A 100 -3.75 -6.34 -2.51
C LEU A 100 -3.88 -7.61 -1.67
N LEU A 101 -2.93 -7.87 -0.78
CA LEU A 101 -2.90 -9.07 0.05
C LEU A 101 -4.05 -9.11 1.06
N VAL A 102 -4.38 -7.96 1.68
CA VAL A 102 -5.56 -7.86 2.56
C VAL A 102 -6.83 -8.09 1.77
N SER A 103 -6.97 -7.48 0.59
CA SER A 103 -8.14 -7.66 -0.27
C SER A 103 -8.29 -9.11 -0.74
N ALA A 104 -7.21 -9.76 -1.16
CA ALA A 104 -7.21 -11.14 -1.63
C ALA A 104 -7.51 -12.17 -0.52
N ALA A 105 -7.25 -11.83 0.74
CA ALA A 105 -7.57 -12.67 1.88
C ALA A 105 -9.01 -12.49 2.39
N ALA A 106 -9.71 -11.44 1.95
CA ALA A 106 -11.13 -11.29 2.24
C ALA A 106 -11.94 -12.35 1.46
N PRO A 107 -13.08 -12.82 2.00
CA PRO A 107 -14.01 -13.63 1.23
C PRO A 107 -14.35 -12.91 -0.09
N PRO A 108 -14.56 -13.63 -1.20
CA PRO A 108 -15.02 -13.00 -2.44
C PRO A 108 -16.32 -12.26 -2.13
N ALA A 109 -16.28 -10.93 -2.16
CA ALA A 109 -17.51 -10.15 -2.16
C ALA A 109 -18.25 -10.45 -3.48
N ASP A 110 -19.58 -10.37 -3.47
CA ASP A 110 -20.36 -10.29 -4.71
C ASP A 110 -19.93 -9.00 -5.43
N LYS A 111 -18.95 -9.13 -6.32
CA LYS A 111 -18.43 -8.00 -7.07
C LYS A 111 -19.54 -7.51 -7.99
N PRO A 112 -19.91 -6.22 -7.95
CA PRO A 112 -20.87 -5.70 -8.90
C PRO A 112 -20.38 -6.01 -10.31
N ALA A 113 -21.30 -6.44 -11.18
CA ALA A 113 -20.99 -6.66 -12.58
C ALA A 113 -20.35 -5.39 -13.18
N PRO A 114 -19.30 -5.51 -14.00
CA PRO A 114 -18.62 -4.36 -14.56
C PRO A 114 -19.55 -3.62 -15.52
N ASN A 115 -20.19 -2.55 -15.02
CA ASN A 115 -21.15 -1.76 -15.78
C ASN A 115 -20.57 -0.41 -16.28
N SER A 116 -19.28 -0.16 -16.11
CA SER A 116 -18.59 1.08 -16.53
C SER A 116 -17.38 0.80 -17.43
N GLU A 117 -17.10 1.74 -18.36
CA GLU A 117 -15.91 1.69 -19.21
C GLU A 117 -14.62 1.81 -18.36
N PRO A 118 -13.62 0.95 -18.56
CA PRO A 118 -12.47 0.79 -17.65
C PRO A 118 -11.64 2.07 -17.41
N ALA A 119 -11.50 2.95 -18.39
CA ALA A 119 -10.61 4.12 -18.31
C ALA A 119 -11.20 5.29 -17.49
N ASP A 120 -12.52 5.48 -17.56
CA ASP A 120 -13.22 6.50 -16.78
C ASP A 120 -13.17 6.16 -15.29
N ASP A 121 -13.10 4.88 -14.93
CA ASP A 121 -13.02 4.41 -13.55
C ASP A 121 -11.72 4.85 -12.84
N ILE A 122 -10.55 4.78 -13.49
CA ILE A 122 -9.29 5.21 -12.85
C ILE A 122 -9.24 6.73 -12.70
N ALA A 123 -9.57 7.47 -13.76
CA ALA A 123 -9.53 8.93 -13.70
C ALA A 123 -10.55 9.45 -12.68
N ALA A 124 -11.75 8.86 -12.61
CA ALA A 124 -12.74 9.16 -11.59
C ALA A 124 -12.25 8.80 -10.18
N PHE A 125 -11.65 7.61 -9.99
CA PHE A 125 -11.09 7.20 -8.70
C PHE A 125 -9.98 8.14 -8.23
N VAL A 126 -9.05 8.50 -9.10
CA VAL A 126 -7.96 9.44 -8.78
C VAL A 126 -8.54 10.83 -8.47
N ALA A 127 -9.49 11.33 -9.27
CA ALA A 127 -10.11 12.62 -9.04
C ALA A 127 -10.95 12.65 -7.74
N GLU A 128 -11.66 11.57 -7.43
CA GLU A 128 -12.41 11.41 -6.18
C GLU A 128 -11.46 11.36 -4.98
N SER A 129 -10.39 10.57 -5.06
CA SER A 129 -9.37 10.48 -4.02
C SER A 129 -8.67 11.82 -3.80
N GLN A 130 -8.32 12.52 -4.89
CA GLN A 130 -7.76 13.87 -4.85
C GLN A 130 -8.73 14.84 -4.15
N ARG A 131 -10.02 14.80 -4.52
CA ARG A 131 -11.05 15.63 -3.88
C ARG A 131 -11.17 15.30 -2.39
N ALA A 132 -11.23 14.02 -2.03
CA ALA A 132 -11.35 13.55 -0.66
C ALA A 132 -10.14 13.91 0.21
N LEU A 133 -8.93 13.94 -0.37
CA LEU A 133 -7.71 14.35 0.32
C LEU A 133 -7.55 15.87 0.39
N SER A 134 -8.03 16.61 -0.62
CA SER A 134 -8.00 18.08 -0.64
C SER A 134 -9.11 18.74 0.18
N ASP A 135 -10.19 18.02 0.46
CA ASP A 135 -11.26 18.45 1.36
C ASP A 135 -10.78 18.24 2.80
N GLU A 136 -9.84 19.11 3.22
CA GLU A 136 -9.18 19.14 4.55
C GLU A 136 -10.14 19.48 5.70
N SER A 137 -11.43 19.16 5.59
CA SER A 137 -12.35 19.35 6.71
C SER A 137 -11.87 18.53 7.90
N PRO A 138 -11.44 19.16 9.00
CA PRO A 138 -10.88 18.43 10.14
C PRO A 138 -11.96 17.59 10.86
N ALA A 139 -13.23 17.78 10.50
CA ALA A 139 -14.38 17.03 10.98
C ALA A 139 -14.57 15.64 10.33
N ARG A 140 -13.79 15.28 9.30
CA ARG A 140 -13.83 13.97 8.65
C ARG A 140 -12.60 13.14 9.05
N ILE A 141 -12.80 11.84 9.24
CA ILE A 141 -11.68 10.90 9.32
C ILE A 141 -10.90 11.04 8.01
N PRO A 142 -9.59 11.33 8.06
CA PRO A 142 -8.79 11.53 6.86
C PRO A 142 -8.95 10.34 5.92
N ALA A 143 -9.19 10.58 4.63
CA ALA A 143 -9.31 9.50 3.64
C ALA A 143 -8.05 8.61 3.62
N ALA A 144 -6.88 9.17 3.95
CA ALA A 144 -5.62 8.46 4.14
C ALA A 144 -5.61 7.44 5.31
N PHE A 145 -6.62 7.45 6.18
CA PHE A 145 -6.81 6.42 7.21
C PHE A 145 -7.65 5.24 6.69
N TRP A 146 -8.43 5.46 5.63
CA TRP A 146 -9.34 4.47 5.08
C TRP A 146 -8.55 3.46 4.25
N GLY A 147 -8.46 2.22 4.75
CA GLY A 147 -7.65 1.16 4.15
C GLY A 147 -6.40 0.80 4.96
N HIS A 148 -6.02 1.62 5.95
CA HIS A 148 -4.82 1.42 6.79
C HIS A 148 -5.14 0.77 8.14
N GLY A 149 -6.05 -0.21 8.11
CA GLY A 149 -6.49 -0.96 9.28
C GLY A 149 -5.39 -1.76 9.98
N ASP A 150 -5.75 -2.41 11.08
CA ASP A 150 -4.89 -3.33 11.84
C ASP A 150 -4.31 -4.45 10.95
N ARG A 151 -5.13 -5.04 10.07
CA ARG A 151 -4.73 -6.08 9.13
C ARG A 151 -3.73 -5.58 8.12
N PHE A 152 -4.02 -4.44 7.49
CA PHE A 152 -3.10 -3.78 6.57
C PHE A 152 -1.75 -3.51 7.25
N THR A 153 -1.77 -2.89 8.42
CA THR A 153 -0.57 -2.55 9.19
C THR A 153 0.26 -3.79 9.51
N ARG A 154 -0.39 -4.89 9.91
CA ARG A 154 0.25 -6.19 10.15
C ARG A 154 0.91 -6.72 8.88
N VAL A 155 0.23 -6.74 7.73
CA VAL A 155 0.85 -7.28 6.51
C VAL A 155 1.97 -6.39 5.97
N CYS A 156 1.90 -5.06 6.11
CA CYS A 156 3.03 -4.17 5.87
C CYS A 156 4.27 -4.56 6.69
N CYS A 157 4.09 -4.84 8.00
CA CYS A 157 5.17 -5.29 8.87
C CYS A 157 5.76 -6.63 8.41
N HIS A 158 4.91 -7.58 7.99
CA HIS A 158 5.36 -8.88 7.43
C HIS A 158 6.14 -8.70 6.13
N LEU A 159 5.65 -7.90 5.20
CA LEU A 159 6.33 -7.62 3.93
C LEU A 159 7.71 -7.00 4.18
N TYR A 160 7.78 -6.02 5.08
CA TYR A 160 9.05 -5.43 5.51
C TYR A 160 10.00 -6.44 6.14
N PHE A 161 9.52 -7.25 7.08
CA PHE A 161 10.35 -8.23 7.75
C PHE A 161 10.92 -9.27 6.77
N ARG A 162 10.09 -9.75 5.84
CA ARG A 162 10.53 -10.68 4.79
C ARG A 162 11.50 -10.03 3.81
N TYR A 163 11.31 -8.76 3.48
CA TYR A 163 12.22 -7.98 2.65
C TYR A 163 13.63 -7.95 3.25
N ILE A 164 13.75 -7.51 4.51
CA ILE A 164 15.05 -7.38 5.18
C ILE A 164 15.66 -8.75 5.48
N SER A 165 14.85 -9.75 5.84
CA SER A 165 15.33 -11.12 6.10
C SER A 165 15.83 -11.83 4.84
N GLY A 166 15.35 -11.41 3.66
CA GLY A 166 15.83 -11.88 2.36
C GLY A 166 17.17 -11.28 1.92
N GLY A 167 17.91 -10.60 2.81
CA GLY A 167 19.22 -10.00 2.54
C GLY A 167 19.17 -8.55 2.07
N ASN A 168 17.99 -7.92 2.02
CA ASN A 168 17.82 -6.55 1.54
C ASN A 168 17.74 -5.57 2.74
N TYR A 169 18.83 -5.42 3.50
CA TYR A 169 18.87 -4.63 4.74
C TYR A 169 18.77 -3.11 4.56
N ARG A 170 18.44 -2.63 3.36
CA ARG A 170 18.48 -1.20 3.06
C ARG A 170 17.19 -0.49 3.43
N LEU A 171 16.08 -1.17 3.67
CA LEU A 171 14.80 -0.54 3.99
C LEU A 171 14.66 -0.35 5.50
N TYR A 172 14.17 0.83 5.91
CA TYR A 172 13.78 1.12 7.29
C TYR A 172 12.26 1.05 7.43
N PRO A 173 11.71 0.79 8.64
CA PRO A 173 10.26 0.72 8.82
C PRO A 173 9.54 1.99 8.35
N LYS A 174 10.12 3.17 8.61
CA LYS A 174 9.59 4.46 8.17
C LYS A 174 9.46 4.62 6.65
N ASP A 175 10.18 3.80 5.87
CA ASP A 175 10.14 3.87 4.41
C ASP A 175 8.89 3.19 3.84
N LEU A 176 8.11 2.44 4.63
CA LEU A 176 6.83 1.80 4.23
C LEU A 176 5.66 2.78 3.99
N ILE A 177 5.89 4.09 4.13
CA ILE A 177 4.91 5.16 3.87
C ILE A 177 3.57 4.87 4.56
N PHE A 178 3.54 4.87 5.90
CA PHE A 178 2.29 4.72 6.65
C PHE A 178 1.47 6.02 6.68
N GLY A 179 0.29 5.98 7.31
CA GLY A 179 -0.52 7.17 7.55
C GLY A 179 0.23 8.35 8.18
N ASN A 180 1.32 8.09 8.92
CA ASN A 180 2.21 9.11 9.50
C ASN A 180 3.15 9.80 8.50
N ALA A 181 3.25 9.31 7.27
CA ALA A 181 4.05 9.92 6.21
C ALA A 181 3.30 11.09 5.54
N TYR A 182 2.00 11.21 5.77
CA TYR A 182 1.21 12.34 5.28
C TYR A 182 1.39 13.54 6.22
N PRO A 183 1.82 14.71 5.71
CA PRO A 183 1.95 15.92 6.50
C PRO A 183 0.65 16.20 7.25
N THR A 184 0.74 16.60 8.52
CA THR A 184 -0.40 16.92 9.43
C THR A 184 -1.24 15.72 9.88
N LEU A 185 -0.93 14.51 9.41
CA LEU A 185 -1.65 13.28 9.73
C LEU A 185 -0.75 12.35 10.57
N ASP A 186 -0.40 12.76 11.80
CA ASP A 186 0.27 11.92 12.81
C ASP A 186 -0.69 10.84 13.38
N LEU A 187 -1.41 10.16 12.49
CA LEU A 187 -2.55 9.30 12.78
C LEU A 187 -2.13 7.96 13.38
N LEU A 188 -1.01 7.41 12.89
CA LEU A 188 -0.49 6.11 13.30
C LEU A 188 0.89 6.26 13.96
N SER A 189 1.20 5.37 14.89
CA SER A 189 2.56 5.24 15.43
C SER A 189 3.57 4.93 14.32
N ASP A 190 4.84 5.20 14.62
CA ASP A 190 5.96 4.79 13.75
C ASP A 190 5.87 3.30 13.40
N PRO A 191 6.11 2.91 12.12
CA PRO A 191 6.02 1.52 11.68
C PRO A 191 6.95 0.56 12.43
N GLY A 192 8.08 1.06 12.92
CA GLY A 192 9.03 0.30 13.73
C GLY A 192 8.42 -0.15 15.05
N LYS A 193 7.49 0.63 15.62
CA LYS A 193 6.76 0.25 16.84
C LYS A 193 5.86 -0.95 16.59
N TYR A 194 5.11 -0.95 15.49
CA TYR A 194 4.27 -2.08 15.10
C TYR A 194 5.09 -3.32 14.76
N ALA A 195 6.17 -3.16 14.00
CA ALA A 195 7.08 -4.27 13.68
C ALA A 195 7.70 -4.88 14.94
N TRP A 196 8.06 -4.07 15.94
CA TRP A 196 8.55 -4.54 17.23
C TRP A 196 7.49 -5.35 17.99
N LEU A 197 6.25 -4.85 18.07
CA LEU A 197 5.15 -5.56 18.74
C LEU A 197 4.77 -6.88 18.06
N LEU A 198 5.09 -7.02 16.77
CA LEU A 198 4.87 -8.23 15.99
C LEU A 198 6.11 -9.14 15.90
N TRP A 199 7.25 -8.79 16.52
CA TRP A 199 8.55 -9.41 16.23
C TRP A 199 8.55 -10.96 16.27
N ASP A 200 7.99 -11.54 17.33
CA ASP A 200 7.91 -13.00 17.47
C ASP A 200 7.05 -13.63 16.37
N GLU A 201 5.92 -13.00 16.03
CA GLU A 201 5.04 -13.44 14.96
C GLU A 201 5.70 -13.32 13.58
N LEU A 202 6.41 -12.22 13.32
CA LEU A 202 7.12 -11.99 12.06
C LEU A 202 8.14 -13.10 11.79
N GLY A 203 8.88 -13.50 12.82
CA GLY A 203 9.82 -14.63 12.76
C GLY A 203 9.13 -15.97 12.52
N ALA A 204 8.09 -16.27 13.31
CA ALA A 204 7.37 -17.53 13.24
C ALA A 204 6.64 -17.74 11.89
N ASN A 205 6.07 -16.67 11.33
CA ASN A 205 5.22 -16.73 10.14
C ASN A 205 5.92 -16.19 8.87
N ARG A 206 7.25 -16.10 8.86
CA ARG A 206 8.05 -15.52 7.76
C ARG A 206 7.83 -16.18 6.40
N TYR A 207 7.35 -17.43 6.37
CA TYR A 207 7.07 -18.20 5.15
C TYR A 207 5.60 -18.58 4.98
N CYS A 208 4.73 -18.20 5.91
CA CYS A 208 3.30 -18.50 5.80
C CYS A 208 2.66 -17.70 4.66
N ALA A 209 1.55 -18.19 4.15
CA ALA A 209 0.78 -17.44 3.16
C ALA A 209 0.02 -16.28 3.85
N PHE A 210 -0.12 -15.15 3.19
CA PHE A 210 -0.87 -14.01 3.72
C PHE A 210 -2.36 -14.31 3.88
N ARG A 211 -2.93 -15.20 3.07
CA ARG A 211 -4.29 -15.73 3.30
C ARG A 211 -4.46 -16.43 4.66
N GLU A 212 -3.36 -16.87 5.30
CA GLU A 212 -3.36 -17.45 6.65
C GLU A 212 -3.12 -16.37 7.70
N ILE A 213 -2.20 -15.44 7.42
CA ILE A 213 -1.81 -14.36 8.35
C ILE A 213 -2.94 -13.33 8.52
N VAL A 214 -3.58 -12.90 7.44
CA VAL A 214 -4.60 -11.84 7.46
C VAL A 214 -5.76 -12.19 8.40
N PRO A 215 -6.40 -13.38 8.32
CA PRO A 215 -7.52 -13.70 9.20
C PRO A 215 -7.10 -14.17 10.61
N ALA A 216 -5.84 -14.59 10.83
CA ALA A 216 -5.38 -15.09 12.12
C ALA A 216 -5.58 -14.08 13.26
N THR A 217 -5.82 -14.51 14.49
CA THR A 217 -5.93 -13.61 15.65
C THR A 217 -4.71 -12.68 15.75
N LEU A 218 -4.95 -11.42 16.10
CA LEU A 218 -3.89 -10.43 16.29
C LEU A 218 -3.20 -10.65 17.64
N PRO A 219 -1.87 -10.45 17.73
CA PRO A 219 -1.20 -10.34 19.01
C PRO A 219 -1.81 -9.21 19.84
N GLU A 220 -2.09 -9.49 21.11
CA GLU A 220 -2.82 -8.57 22.00
C GLU A 220 -2.13 -7.19 22.08
N ALA A 221 -0.80 -7.17 22.28
CA ALA A 221 -0.04 -5.93 22.37
C ALA A 221 -0.12 -5.09 21.08
N PHE A 222 -0.11 -5.74 19.91
CA PHE A 222 -0.30 -5.07 18.63
C PHE A 222 -1.71 -4.50 18.50
N ALA A 223 -2.74 -5.30 18.80
CA ALA A 223 -4.14 -4.90 18.70
C ALA A 223 -4.45 -3.69 19.61
N LEU A 224 -3.97 -3.72 20.87
CA LEU A 224 -4.11 -2.62 21.81
C LEU A 224 -3.42 -1.35 21.32
N GLN A 225 -2.21 -1.46 20.76
CA GLN A 225 -1.50 -0.31 20.23
C GLN A 225 -2.21 0.30 19.01
N TRP A 226 -2.67 -0.53 18.08
CA TRP A 226 -3.40 -0.05 16.91
C TRP A 226 -4.71 0.61 17.32
N GLN A 227 -5.46 0.01 18.25
CA GLN A 227 -6.69 0.59 18.78
C GLN A 227 -6.44 1.94 19.45
N ALA A 228 -5.36 2.08 20.22
CA ALA A 228 -4.99 3.35 20.84
C ALA A 228 -4.71 4.43 19.79
N ASP A 229 -3.97 4.11 18.72
CA ASP A 229 -3.70 5.06 17.64
C ASP A 229 -4.99 5.42 16.90
N ALA A 230 -5.80 4.42 16.54
CA ALA A 230 -7.09 4.61 15.87
C ALA A 230 -8.02 5.52 16.70
N SER A 231 -8.17 5.27 18.00
CA SER A 231 -8.99 6.11 18.88
C SER A 231 -8.55 7.58 18.86
N ARG A 232 -7.25 7.89 18.89
CA ARG A 232 -6.78 9.29 18.81
C ARG A 232 -7.21 9.95 17.50
N VAL A 233 -7.24 9.21 16.39
CA VAL A 233 -7.68 9.72 15.08
C VAL A 233 -9.16 10.07 15.11
N PHE A 234 -9.99 9.15 15.60
CA PHE A 234 -11.43 9.38 15.69
C PHE A 234 -11.77 10.51 16.67
N ASP A 235 -11.13 10.55 17.84
CA ASP A 235 -11.36 11.58 18.85
C ASP A 235 -10.96 12.97 18.33
N SER A 236 -9.85 13.07 17.60
CA SER A 236 -9.41 14.33 16.98
C SER A 236 -10.40 14.82 15.93
N ALA A 237 -10.91 13.91 15.09
CA ALA A 237 -11.92 14.24 14.08
C ALA A 237 -13.26 14.67 14.70
N LEU A 238 -13.68 14.01 15.78
CA LEU A 238 -14.89 14.38 16.53
C LEU A 238 -14.75 15.73 17.22
N ALA A 239 -13.61 16.01 17.86
CA ALA A 239 -13.34 17.29 18.52
C ALA A 239 -13.35 18.46 17.53
N ALA A 240 -12.73 18.29 16.36
CA ALA A 240 -12.76 19.29 15.29
C ALA A 240 -14.18 19.55 14.78
N ARG A 241 -15.02 18.52 14.68
CA ARG A 241 -16.43 18.65 14.27
C ARG A 241 -17.28 19.41 15.28
N ALA A 242 -16.98 19.30 16.57
CA ALA A 242 -17.71 20.02 17.63
C ALA A 242 -17.35 21.52 17.70
N ALA A 243 -16.23 21.93 17.11
CA ALA A 243 -15.73 23.31 17.12
C ALA A 243 -16.14 24.13 15.88
N ALA A 244 -16.70 23.49 14.85
CA ALA A 244 -17.16 24.10 13.60
C ALA A 244 -18.67 24.37 13.62
#